data_AF-H5WHC1-F1
#
_entry.id   AF-H5WHC1-F1
#
_cell.length_a   1.000
_cell.length_b   1.000
_cell.length_c   1.000
_cell.angle_alpha   90.00
_cell.angle_beta   90.00
_cell.angle_gamma   90.00
#
_symmetry.space_group_name_H-M   'P 1'
#
loop_
_entity.id
_entity.type
_entity.pdbx_description
1 polymer ?
#
loop_
_entity_poly.entity_id
_entity_poly.type
_entity_poly.pdbx_seq_one_letter_code
_entity_poly.pdbx_strand_id
1 'polypeptide(L)'
;MKIQILGGTPGPLPRRGTRTSTRDRGVMAISAGAGPWAMVNMSPTVAHRLDLQDAQRVASAPQPTRAVLLTDAQVDHVTGLLSLRDGAPIDLYATPAVFEDLSATLPVLSVLQHYCGVHWHLIPVAGDRQVASFQVAGLPTLEWTAIAVDAPAPPFSQHSDHPVTGDTIALAVRDTVTGQRVFCAPGLAQIGPQEFDWMRDADCLLLDGPQAEPDDPGQAPSPGAAALWLDLLQTLPARHKVLLSHGPRVQDRSSLTDCGFALAYDGMEIQL
;
A
#
# COMPACT_ATOMS: atom_id res chain seq x y z
N MET A 1 -4.70 17.13 -0.38
CA MET A 1 -4.89 15.67 -0.12
C MET A 1 -4.32 15.29 1.25
N LYS A 2 -4.87 14.28 1.95
CA LYS A 2 -4.32 13.77 3.23
C LYS A 2 -4.01 12.28 3.13
N ILE A 3 -2.85 11.88 3.67
CA ILE A 3 -2.42 10.49 3.78
C ILE A 3 -2.11 10.19 5.24
N GLN A 4 -2.54 9.04 5.73
CA GLN A 4 -2.20 8.53 7.05
C GLN A 4 -1.57 7.15 6.92
N ILE A 5 -0.35 6.99 7.44
CA ILE A 5 0.29 5.68 7.54
C ILE A 5 -0.29 4.94 8.74
N LEU A 6 -0.84 3.76 8.48
CA LEU A 6 -1.50 2.93 9.48
C LEU A 6 -0.68 1.69 9.82
N GLY A 7 0.50 1.54 9.25
CA GLY A 7 1.41 0.50 9.65
C GLY A 7 2.85 0.83 9.30
N GLY A 8 3.73 0.56 10.25
CA GLY A 8 5.11 1.02 10.20
C GLY A 8 5.85 0.75 11.50
N THR A 9 7.07 1.27 11.61
CA THR A 9 7.87 1.11 12.83
C THR A 9 7.20 1.82 14.03
N PRO A 10 7.35 1.31 15.27
CA PRO A 10 6.76 1.94 16.44
C PRO A 10 7.48 3.27 16.73
N GLY A 11 6.89 4.37 16.24
CA GLY A 11 7.24 5.76 16.56
C GLY A 11 8.72 6.19 16.39
N PRO A 12 9.03 7.43 16.79
CA PRO A 12 10.39 7.97 16.69
C PRO A 12 11.41 7.31 17.64
N LEU A 13 10.96 6.58 18.67
CA LEU A 13 11.83 5.98 19.69
C LEU A 13 11.48 4.49 19.91
N PRO A 14 12.14 3.55 19.24
CA PRO A 14 11.99 2.14 19.56
C PRO A 14 12.61 1.87 20.95
N ARG A 15 11.84 1.29 21.87
CA ARG A 15 12.41 0.69 23.08
C ARG A 15 13.33 -0.46 22.64
N ARG A 16 14.58 -0.46 23.14
CA ARG A 16 15.58 -1.51 22.89
C ARG A 16 14.93 -2.90 23.04
N GLY A 17 14.82 -3.66 21.97
CA GLY A 17 14.21 -5.00 21.93
C GLY A 17 12.81 -5.11 21.32
N THR A 18 12.21 -4.03 20.82
CA THR A 18 10.94 -4.10 20.07
C THR A 18 11.19 -4.56 18.63
N ARG A 19 10.81 -5.81 18.31
CA ARG A 19 10.73 -6.29 16.93
C ARG A 19 9.65 -5.47 16.21
N THR A 20 10.04 -4.74 15.18
CA THR A 20 9.09 -4.12 14.24
C THR A 20 8.26 -5.22 13.60
N SER A 21 6.94 -5.19 13.78
CA SER A 21 6.05 -6.06 13.03
C SER A 21 6.17 -5.68 11.55
N THR A 22 6.61 -6.62 10.72
CA THR A 22 6.61 -6.44 9.25
C THR A 22 5.21 -6.51 8.66
N ARG A 23 4.21 -6.89 9.47
CA ARG A 23 2.86 -7.29 9.04
C ARG A 23 1.93 -6.15 8.68
N ASP A 24 2.28 -4.90 9.03
CA ASP A 24 1.47 -3.72 8.73
C ASP A 24 2.12 -2.81 7.67
N ARG A 25 3.19 -3.29 7.01
CA ARG A 25 3.86 -2.50 5.97
C ARG A 25 2.90 -2.24 4.82
N GLY A 26 3.06 -1.09 4.16
CA GLY A 26 2.21 -0.76 3.01
C GLY A 26 0.75 -0.47 3.34
N VAL A 27 0.36 -0.43 4.62
CA VAL A 27 -1.02 -0.12 5.03
C VAL A 27 -1.17 1.36 5.35
N MET A 28 -2.09 2.02 4.65
CA MET A 28 -2.33 3.45 4.78
C MET A 28 -3.77 3.83 4.42
N ALA A 29 -4.14 5.07 4.70
CA ALA A 29 -5.40 5.66 4.28
C ALA A 29 -5.16 6.97 3.53
N ILE A 30 -5.94 7.20 2.47
CA ILE A 30 -5.86 8.41 1.63
C ILE A 30 -7.24 9.07 1.59
N SER A 31 -7.28 10.40 1.73
CA SER A 31 -8.50 11.20 1.68
C SER A 31 -8.27 12.52 0.93
N ALA A 32 -9.34 13.09 0.38
CA ALA A 32 -9.33 14.44 -0.17
C ALA A 32 -9.25 15.54 0.90
N GLY A 33 -9.34 15.20 2.20
CA GLY A 33 -9.22 16.15 3.31
C GLY A 33 -10.29 15.93 4.37
N ALA A 34 -11.40 16.68 4.30
CA ALA A 34 -12.58 16.44 5.12
C ALA A 34 -13.53 15.52 4.33
N GLY A 35 -13.58 14.23 4.67
CA GLY A 35 -14.39 13.28 3.91
C GLY A 35 -14.09 11.82 4.26
N PRO A 36 -14.57 10.87 3.43
CA PRO A 36 -14.25 9.46 3.59
C PRO A 36 -12.75 9.21 3.36
N TRP A 37 -12.31 8.04 3.78
CA TRP A 37 -10.96 7.53 3.57
C TRP A 37 -11.03 6.30 2.66
N ALA A 38 -10.11 6.23 1.71
CA ALA A 38 -9.78 5.02 0.98
C ALA A 38 -8.60 4.33 1.68
N MET A 39 -8.79 3.08 2.06
CA MET A 39 -7.73 2.26 2.65
C MET A 39 -6.90 1.66 1.53
N VAL A 40 -5.58 1.67 1.67
CA VAL A 40 -4.65 0.92 0.82
C VAL A 40 -4.09 -0.21 1.68
N ASN A 41 -4.35 -1.44 1.25
CA ASN A 41 -4.16 -2.68 1.99
C ASN A 41 -4.91 -2.71 3.34
N MET A 42 -4.99 -3.89 3.94
CA MET A 42 -5.69 -4.10 5.20
C MET A 42 -5.03 -5.20 6.04
N SER A 43 -4.21 -4.79 7.00
CA SER A 43 -3.62 -5.72 7.96
C SER A 43 -4.58 -6.04 9.13
N PRO A 44 -4.38 -7.19 9.82
CA PRO A 44 -5.18 -7.54 10.99
C PRO A 44 -5.13 -6.49 12.11
N THR A 45 -3.97 -5.86 12.33
CA THR A 45 -3.80 -4.87 13.38
C THR A 45 -4.56 -3.57 13.06
N VAL A 46 -4.53 -3.12 11.80
CA VAL A 46 -5.30 -1.95 11.35
C VAL A 46 -6.79 -2.22 11.43
N ALA A 47 -7.24 -3.37 10.93
CA ALA A 47 -8.64 -3.75 10.97
C ALA A 47 -9.21 -3.79 12.40
N HIS A 48 -8.46 -4.37 13.35
CA HIS A 48 -8.86 -4.39 14.75
C HIS A 48 -8.98 -2.99 15.36
N ARG A 49 -8.09 -2.04 14.99
CA ARG A 49 -8.19 -0.65 15.45
C ARG A 49 -9.42 0.05 14.90
N LEU A 50 -9.73 -0.16 13.62
CA LEU A 50 -10.94 0.39 13.00
C LEU A 50 -12.21 -0.14 13.67
N ASP A 51 -12.27 -1.44 13.94
CA ASP A 51 -13.42 -2.06 14.61
C ASP A 51 -13.65 -1.48 16.03
N LEU A 52 -12.58 -1.28 16.80
CA LEU A 52 -12.66 -0.60 18.10
C LEU A 52 -13.15 0.85 17.99
N GLN A 53 -12.68 1.60 16.99
CA GLN A 53 -13.12 2.98 16.77
C GLN A 53 -14.60 3.03 16.36
N ASP A 54 -15.04 2.09 15.53
CA ASP A 54 -16.42 2.01 15.08
C ASP A 54 -17.37 1.54 16.20
N ALA A 55 -16.93 0.64 17.07
CA ALA A 55 -17.67 0.26 18.28
C ALA A 55 -17.85 1.44 19.27
N GLN A 56 -16.94 2.42 19.25
CA GLN A 56 -17.03 3.64 20.06
C GLN A 56 -17.91 4.73 19.43
N ARG A 57 -18.19 4.66 18.12
CA ARG A 57 -19.14 5.57 17.45
C ARG A 57 -20.56 5.16 17.81
N VAL A 58 -21.31 6.10 18.39
CA VAL A 58 -22.71 5.91 18.81
C VAL A 58 -23.55 5.32 17.67
N ALA A 59 -24.33 4.27 17.97
CA ALA A 59 -25.09 3.41 17.06
C ALA A 59 -26.20 4.07 16.21
N SER A 60 -26.17 5.40 16.03
CA SER A 60 -27.27 6.16 15.44
C SER A 60 -27.11 6.45 13.95
N ALA A 61 -26.00 6.07 13.32
CA ALA A 61 -25.80 6.21 11.88
C ALA A 61 -25.34 4.88 11.24
N PRO A 62 -25.81 4.56 10.03
CA PRO A 62 -25.25 3.44 9.26
C PRO A 62 -23.74 3.62 9.11
N GLN A 63 -22.97 2.57 9.38
CA GLN A 63 -21.54 2.60 9.11
C GLN A 63 -21.33 2.78 7.59
N PRO A 64 -20.54 3.78 7.15
CA PRO A 64 -20.29 3.97 5.73
C PRO A 64 -19.52 2.77 5.16
N THR A 65 -19.86 2.37 3.94
CA THR A 65 -19.11 1.37 3.19
C THR A 65 -17.63 1.75 3.14
N ARG A 66 -16.75 0.78 3.43
CA ARG A 66 -15.30 1.03 3.47
C ARG A 66 -14.71 0.74 2.09
N ALA A 67 -14.13 1.75 1.46
CA ALA A 67 -13.33 1.58 0.25
C ALA A 67 -11.96 1.03 0.64
N VAL A 68 -11.63 -0.17 0.18
CA VAL A 68 -10.33 -0.82 0.38
C VAL A 68 -9.73 -1.14 -0.97
N LEU A 69 -8.52 -0.66 -1.22
CA LEU A 69 -7.74 -0.95 -2.41
C LEU A 69 -6.62 -1.91 -2.02
N LEU A 70 -6.47 -3.02 -2.75
CA LEU A 70 -5.38 -3.96 -2.54
C LEU A 70 -4.31 -3.73 -3.62
N THR A 71 -3.07 -3.58 -3.19
CA THR A 71 -1.93 -3.49 -4.12
C THR A 71 -1.46 -4.86 -4.60
N ASP A 72 -1.75 -5.90 -3.83
CA ASP A 72 -1.33 -7.28 -4.06
C ASP A 72 -2.17 -8.23 -3.20
N ALA A 73 -1.90 -9.54 -3.30
CA ALA A 73 -2.55 -10.57 -2.51
C ALA A 73 -1.71 -11.04 -1.30
N GLN A 74 -0.66 -10.32 -0.86
CA GLN A 74 0.15 -10.75 0.27
C GLN A 74 -0.70 -10.93 1.52
N VAL A 75 -0.44 -11.99 2.28
CA VAL A 75 -1.24 -12.38 3.47
C VAL A 75 -1.38 -11.22 4.45
N ASP A 76 -0.29 -10.48 4.67
CA ASP A 76 -0.23 -9.34 5.58
C ASP A 76 -1.10 -8.15 5.10
N HIS A 77 -1.38 -8.04 3.80
CA HIS A 77 -2.19 -6.97 3.20
C HIS A 77 -3.68 -7.32 3.07
N VAL A 78 -4.06 -8.59 3.17
CA VAL A 78 -5.44 -9.04 2.90
C VAL A 78 -6.14 -9.67 4.11
N THR A 79 -5.38 -10.22 5.07
CA THR A 79 -5.99 -10.96 6.19
C THR A 79 -6.80 -10.09 7.14
N GLY A 80 -6.52 -8.78 7.21
CA GLY A 80 -7.33 -7.85 7.99
C GLY A 80 -8.76 -7.70 7.48
N LEU A 81 -9.04 -8.04 6.22
CA LEU A 81 -10.41 -8.03 5.69
C LEU A 81 -11.33 -8.95 6.50
N LEU A 82 -10.84 -10.11 6.95
CA LEU A 82 -11.61 -11.06 7.77
C LEU A 82 -11.97 -10.51 9.15
N SER A 83 -11.20 -9.56 9.66
CA SER A 83 -11.51 -8.87 10.91
C SER A 83 -12.63 -7.84 10.75
N LEU A 84 -12.95 -7.41 9.53
CA LEU A 84 -14.02 -6.46 9.23
C LEU A 84 -15.38 -7.12 8.98
N ARG A 85 -15.45 -8.46 8.99
CA ARG A 85 -16.63 -9.25 8.57
C ARG A 85 -17.93 -8.90 9.32
N ASP A 86 -17.83 -8.40 10.55
CA ASP A 86 -19.00 -8.10 11.39
C ASP A 86 -19.51 -6.64 11.20
N GLY A 87 -18.89 -5.89 10.28
CA GLY A 87 -19.23 -4.48 9.97
C GLY A 87 -20.02 -4.26 8.68
N ALA A 88 -19.98 -3.03 8.17
CA ALA A 88 -20.58 -2.66 6.88
C ALA A 88 -19.92 -3.41 5.68
N PRO A 89 -20.63 -3.51 4.53
CA PRO A 89 -20.05 -4.03 3.31
C PRO A 89 -18.72 -3.35 2.94
N ILE A 90 -17.88 -4.09 2.23
CA ILE A 90 -16.57 -3.60 1.78
C ILE A 90 -16.65 -3.33 0.27
N ASP A 91 -16.35 -2.11 -0.15
CA ASP A 91 -16.06 -1.81 -1.56
C ASP A 91 -14.58 -2.14 -1.81
N LEU A 92 -14.32 -3.33 -2.36
CA LEU A 92 -12.98 -3.85 -2.55
C LEU A 92 -12.52 -3.60 -3.99
N TYR A 93 -11.40 -2.90 -4.13
CA TYR A 93 -10.76 -2.60 -5.40
C TYR A 93 -9.48 -3.43 -5.53
N ALA A 94 -9.40 -4.25 -6.57
CA ALA A 94 -8.24 -5.09 -6.82
C ALA A 94 -8.12 -5.46 -8.30
N THR A 95 -6.95 -5.93 -8.72
CA THR A 95 -6.73 -6.45 -10.07
C THR A 95 -7.40 -7.83 -10.25
N PRO A 96 -7.58 -8.31 -11.49
CA PRO A 96 -8.07 -9.65 -11.75
C PRO A 96 -7.25 -10.74 -11.06
N ALA A 97 -5.92 -10.63 -11.07
CA ALA A 97 -5.02 -11.61 -10.47
C ALA A 97 -5.20 -11.69 -8.93
N VAL A 98 -5.29 -10.54 -8.26
CA VAL A 98 -5.56 -10.50 -6.82
C VAL A 98 -6.95 -11.07 -6.50
N PHE A 99 -7.97 -10.76 -7.29
CA PHE A 99 -9.30 -11.35 -7.11
C PHE A 99 -9.30 -12.88 -7.28
N GLU A 100 -8.54 -13.39 -8.24
CA GLU A 100 -8.37 -14.83 -8.46
C GLU A 100 -7.74 -15.51 -7.24
N ASP A 101 -6.63 -14.97 -6.73
CA ASP A 101 -5.96 -15.49 -5.54
C ASP A 101 -6.88 -15.48 -4.31
N LEU A 102 -7.64 -14.40 -4.12
CA LEU A 102 -8.55 -14.25 -2.98
C LEU A 102 -9.87 -15.04 -3.10
N SER A 103 -10.11 -15.66 -4.25
CA SER A 103 -11.29 -16.47 -4.52
C SER A 103 -10.96 -17.96 -4.57
N ALA A 104 -9.81 -18.31 -5.16
CA ALA A 104 -9.41 -19.68 -5.41
C ALA A 104 -8.46 -20.22 -4.32
N THR A 105 -7.34 -19.53 -4.09
CA THR A 105 -6.23 -20.11 -3.32
C THR A 105 -6.27 -19.73 -1.84
N LEU A 106 -6.59 -18.47 -1.55
CA LEU A 106 -6.87 -17.97 -0.21
C LEU A 106 -8.29 -17.38 -0.22
N PRO A 107 -9.34 -18.19 -0.03
CA PRO A 107 -10.74 -17.84 -0.35
C PRO A 107 -11.38 -16.86 0.65
N VAL A 108 -10.75 -15.71 0.89
CA VAL A 108 -11.19 -14.62 1.77
C VAL A 108 -12.53 -14.07 1.32
N LEU A 109 -12.72 -13.89 0.00
CA LEU A 109 -13.94 -13.28 -0.54
C LEU A 109 -15.15 -14.19 -0.38
N SER A 110 -14.96 -15.49 -0.58
CA SER A 110 -15.99 -16.51 -0.35
C SER A 110 -16.47 -16.49 1.10
N VAL A 111 -15.55 -16.30 2.06
CA VAL A 111 -15.92 -16.15 3.48
C VAL A 111 -16.70 -14.85 3.68
N LEU A 112 -16.14 -13.70 3.29
CA LEU A 112 -16.75 -12.38 3.55
C LEU A 112 -18.11 -12.20 2.90
N GLN A 113 -18.38 -12.86 1.78
CA GLN A 113 -19.68 -12.84 1.10
C GLN A 113 -20.82 -13.39 2.00
N HIS A 114 -20.52 -14.29 2.94
CA HIS A 114 -21.50 -14.83 3.89
C HIS A 114 -21.69 -13.95 5.15
N TYR A 115 -20.88 -12.90 5.29
CA TYR A 115 -20.90 -11.97 6.43
C TYR A 115 -21.32 -10.58 5.95
N CYS A 116 -20.40 -9.60 5.96
CA CYS A 116 -20.67 -8.22 5.56
C CYS A 116 -20.95 -8.04 4.06
N GLY A 117 -20.61 -9.02 3.22
CA GLY A 117 -20.62 -8.87 1.77
C GLY A 117 -19.44 -8.04 1.26
N VAL A 118 -19.08 -8.27 -0.01
CA VAL A 118 -18.04 -7.51 -0.70
C VAL A 118 -18.59 -7.03 -2.04
N HIS A 119 -18.44 -5.76 -2.35
CA HIS A 119 -18.65 -5.23 -3.70
C HIS A 119 -17.32 -5.19 -4.44
N TRP A 120 -17.27 -5.85 -5.59
CA TRP A 120 -16.04 -6.06 -6.32
C TRP A 120 -15.87 -4.95 -7.35
N HIS A 121 -14.78 -4.19 -7.23
CA HIS A 121 -14.43 -3.13 -8.15
C HIS A 121 -13.12 -3.50 -8.85
N LEU A 122 -13.21 -3.90 -10.11
CA LEU A 122 -12.05 -4.39 -10.86
C LEU A 122 -11.16 -3.23 -11.30
N ILE A 123 -9.89 -3.28 -10.92
CA ILE A 123 -8.82 -2.42 -11.44
C ILE A 123 -8.27 -3.12 -12.70
N PRO A 124 -8.48 -2.59 -13.92
CA PRO A 124 -8.23 -3.34 -15.15
C PRO A 124 -6.75 -3.29 -15.56
N VAL A 125 -5.87 -3.81 -14.69
CA VAL A 125 -4.45 -4.07 -14.94
C VAL A 125 -4.28 -5.58 -15.01
N ALA A 126 -4.12 -6.10 -16.24
CA ALA A 126 -3.97 -7.52 -16.54
C ALA A 126 -3.52 -7.72 -17.99
N GLY A 127 -2.88 -8.86 -18.28
CA GLY A 127 -2.43 -9.18 -19.63
C GLY A 127 -1.43 -8.16 -20.17
N ASP A 128 -1.74 -7.54 -21.30
CA ASP A 128 -0.93 -6.49 -21.92
C ASP A 128 -1.15 -5.10 -21.30
N ARG A 129 -2.18 -4.92 -20.48
CA ARG A 129 -2.53 -3.64 -19.88
C ARG A 129 -1.77 -3.40 -18.57
N GLN A 130 -0.71 -2.61 -18.67
CA GLN A 130 0.16 -2.25 -17.55
C GLN A 130 -0.39 -1.10 -16.69
N VAL A 131 -1.23 -0.22 -17.24
CA VAL A 131 -1.70 0.99 -16.54
C VAL A 131 -3.21 1.14 -16.70
N ALA A 132 -3.90 1.51 -15.62
CA ALA A 132 -5.32 1.79 -15.65
C ALA A 132 -5.73 2.86 -14.66
N SER A 133 -6.46 3.87 -15.15
CA SER A 133 -7.15 4.83 -14.28
C SER A 133 -8.53 4.31 -13.88
N PHE A 134 -8.94 4.62 -12.65
CA PHE A 134 -10.22 4.24 -12.08
C PHE A 134 -10.68 5.29 -11.05
N GLN A 135 -11.89 5.13 -10.55
CA GLN A 135 -12.50 6.03 -9.58
C GLN A 135 -12.89 5.26 -8.33
N VAL A 136 -12.71 5.88 -7.17
CA VAL A 136 -13.13 5.31 -5.88
C VAL A 136 -14.37 6.05 -5.41
N ALA A 137 -15.43 5.30 -5.12
CA ALA A 137 -16.69 5.86 -4.64
C ALA A 137 -16.47 6.73 -3.38
N GLY A 138 -17.11 7.90 -3.34
CA GLY A 138 -16.97 8.85 -2.22
C GLY A 138 -15.74 9.75 -2.28
N LEU A 139 -14.83 9.57 -3.24
CA LEU A 139 -13.62 10.40 -3.42
C LEU A 139 -13.53 10.98 -4.85
N PRO A 140 -14.53 11.74 -5.31
CA PRO A 140 -14.64 12.17 -6.72
C PRO A 140 -13.54 13.14 -7.18
N THR A 141 -12.84 13.79 -6.24
CA THR A 141 -11.74 14.71 -6.56
C THR A 141 -10.40 13.99 -6.71
N LEU A 142 -10.30 12.72 -6.30
CA LEU A 142 -9.08 11.94 -6.38
C LEU A 142 -9.14 11.05 -7.63
N GLU A 143 -8.27 11.34 -8.61
CA GLU A 143 -8.02 10.49 -9.76
C GLU A 143 -7.03 9.39 -9.37
N TRP A 144 -7.44 8.13 -9.49
CA TRP A 144 -6.61 6.97 -9.16
C TRP A 144 -6.09 6.33 -10.43
N THR A 145 -4.82 5.95 -10.43
CA THR A 145 -4.20 5.18 -11.51
C THR A 145 -3.39 4.05 -10.89
N ALA A 146 -3.66 2.83 -11.32
CA ALA A 146 -2.88 1.65 -10.99
C ALA A 146 -1.83 1.40 -12.07
N ILE A 147 -0.64 1.02 -11.64
CA ILE A 147 0.51 0.72 -12.47
C ILE A 147 0.99 -0.68 -12.07
N ALA A 148 1.01 -1.63 -13.00
CA ALA A 148 1.67 -2.91 -12.79
C ALA A 148 3.14 -2.70 -12.48
N VAL A 149 3.64 -3.41 -11.46
CA VAL A 149 5.04 -3.38 -11.07
C VAL A 149 5.58 -4.81 -11.03
N ASP A 150 6.87 -4.94 -11.32
CA ASP A 150 7.55 -6.21 -11.21
C ASP A 150 7.84 -6.50 -9.73
N ALA A 151 7.09 -7.45 -9.17
CA ALA A 151 7.28 -7.95 -7.82
C ALA A 151 6.92 -9.45 -7.75
N PRO A 152 7.53 -10.21 -6.84
CA PRO A 152 7.18 -11.61 -6.63
C PRO A 152 5.72 -11.74 -6.17
N ALA A 153 4.96 -12.63 -6.81
CA ALA A 153 3.65 -13.02 -6.33
C ALA A 153 3.76 -13.68 -4.93
N PRO A 154 2.69 -13.65 -4.11
CA PRO A 154 2.69 -14.32 -2.81
C PRO A 154 3.01 -15.82 -2.94
N PRO A 155 3.72 -16.45 -1.97
CA PRO A 155 4.10 -17.86 -2.07
C PRO A 155 2.92 -18.84 -2.16
N PHE A 156 1.72 -18.44 -1.76
CA PHE A 156 0.53 -19.25 -1.88
C PHE A 156 -0.14 -19.10 -3.25
N SER A 157 0.21 -18.08 -4.03
CA SER A 157 -0.42 -17.79 -5.33
C SER A 157 -0.13 -18.91 -6.32
N GLN A 158 -1.10 -19.18 -7.20
CA GLN A 158 -0.89 -20.11 -8.33
C GLN A 158 0.10 -19.54 -9.36
N HIS A 159 0.34 -18.23 -9.31
CA HIS A 159 1.28 -17.50 -10.16
C HIS A 159 2.65 -17.30 -9.48
N SER A 160 2.90 -17.93 -8.33
CA SER A 160 4.16 -17.79 -7.58
C SER A 160 5.41 -18.11 -8.41
N ASP A 161 5.36 -19.16 -9.24
CA ASP A 161 6.47 -19.53 -10.13
C ASP A 161 6.52 -18.68 -11.42
N HIS A 162 5.39 -18.08 -11.80
CA HIS A 162 5.21 -17.33 -13.03
C HIS A 162 4.35 -16.08 -12.79
N PRO A 163 4.94 -15.02 -12.20
CA PRO A 163 4.21 -13.79 -11.92
C PRO A 163 3.55 -13.21 -13.17
N VAL A 164 2.32 -12.73 -13.01
CA VAL A 164 1.52 -12.15 -14.09
C VAL A 164 1.29 -10.65 -13.85
N THR A 165 1.01 -9.93 -14.93
CA THR A 165 0.62 -8.52 -14.86
C THR A 165 -0.60 -8.34 -13.95
N GLY A 166 -0.44 -7.50 -12.93
CA GLY A 166 -1.47 -7.22 -11.95
C GLY A 166 -1.34 -7.98 -10.63
N ASP A 167 -0.38 -8.90 -10.48
CA ASP A 167 -0.10 -9.53 -9.17
C ASP A 167 0.28 -8.51 -8.10
N THR A 168 1.02 -7.47 -8.51
CA THR A 168 1.33 -6.31 -7.68
C THR A 168 1.18 -5.03 -8.51
N ILE A 169 0.61 -4.00 -7.89
CA ILE A 169 0.44 -2.68 -8.49
C ILE A 169 0.95 -1.57 -7.56
N ALA A 170 1.52 -0.54 -8.16
CA ALA A 170 1.63 0.77 -7.54
C ALA A 170 0.36 1.60 -7.80
N LEU A 171 0.12 2.56 -6.92
CA LEU A 171 -1.00 3.51 -7.00
C LEU A 171 -0.45 4.94 -7.17
N ALA A 172 -0.80 5.58 -8.28
CA ALA A 172 -0.67 7.02 -8.46
C ALA A 172 -2.03 7.68 -8.16
N VAL A 173 -2.03 8.69 -7.30
CA VAL A 173 -3.24 9.44 -6.93
C VAL A 173 -3.02 10.91 -7.20
N ARG A 174 -3.95 11.54 -7.93
CA ARG A 174 -3.94 12.97 -8.20
C ARG A 174 -5.18 13.63 -7.63
N ASP A 175 -4.98 14.66 -6.82
CA ASP A 175 -6.07 15.54 -6.39
C ASP A 175 -6.34 16.56 -7.50
N THR A 176 -7.52 16.49 -8.12
CA THR A 176 -7.91 17.37 -9.22
C THR A 176 -8.13 18.82 -8.79
N VAL A 177 -8.35 19.05 -7.50
CA VAL A 177 -8.58 20.40 -6.96
C VAL A 177 -7.25 21.12 -6.74
N THR A 178 -6.27 20.44 -6.15
CA THR A 178 -4.96 21.05 -5.83
C THR A 178 -3.89 20.78 -6.89
N GLY A 179 -4.12 19.80 -7.77
CA GLY A 179 -3.16 19.30 -8.75
C GLY A 179 -2.11 18.35 -8.17
N GLN A 180 -2.12 18.10 -6.86
CA GLN A 180 -1.08 17.38 -6.16
C GLN A 180 -1.11 15.89 -6.42
N ARG A 181 0.07 15.27 -6.41
CA ARG A 181 0.26 13.88 -6.83
C ARG A 181 1.01 13.07 -5.79
N VAL A 182 0.51 11.87 -5.54
CA VAL A 182 1.14 10.84 -4.71
C VAL A 182 1.46 9.66 -5.60
N PHE A 183 2.66 9.09 -5.45
CA PHE A 183 2.98 7.78 -5.97
C PHE A 183 3.29 6.84 -4.79
N CYS A 184 2.51 5.78 -4.68
CA CYS A 184 2.59 4.79 -3.63
C CYS A 184 2.89 3.42 -4.24
N ALA A 185 4.02 2.82 -3.89
CA ALA A 185 4.41 1.51 -4.39
C ALA A 185 4.89 0.63 -3.23
N PRO A 186 3.97 0.10 -2.42
CA PRO A 186 4.28 -0.99 -1.49
C PRO A 186 4.74 -2.20 -2.31
N GLY A 187 5.79 -2.87 -1.87
CA GLY A 187 6.32 -4.06 -2.54
C GLY A 187 7.15 -3.77 -3.80
N LEU A 188 7.49 -2.51 -4.11
CA LEU A 188 8.30 -2.19 -5.29
C LEU A 188 9.71 -2.80 -5.16
N ALA A 189 10.02 -3.79 -6.00
CA ALA A 189 11.32 -4.44 -5.99
C ALA A 189 12.39 -3.61 -6.73
N GLN A 190 12.03 -3.03 -7.88
CA GLN A 190 12.92 -2.25 -8.73
C GLN A 190 12.19 -1.03 -9.31
N ILE A 191 12.91 0.07 -9.56
CA ILE A 191 12.36 1.22 -10.28
C ILE A 191 12.68 1.04 -11.76
N GLY A 192 11.66 0.72 -12.55
CA GLY A 192 11.73 0.72 -14.00
C GLY A 192 11.45 2.11 -14.61
N PRO A 193 11.52 2.23 -15.95
CA PRO A 193 11.26 3.49 -16.64
C PRO A 193 9.84 4.02 -16.41
N GLN A 194 8.86 3.12 -16.35
CA GLN A 194 7.45 3.47 -16.17
C GLN A 194 7.22 4.06 -14.78
N GLU A 195 7.71 3.41 -13.73
CA GLU A 195 7.61 3.88 -12.35
C GLU A 195 8.35 5.21 -12.20
N PHE A 196 9.55 5.31 -12.78
CA PHE A 196 10.35 6.53 -12.74
C PHE A 196 9.60 7.75 -13.31
N ASP A 197 8.90 7.59 -14.44
CA ASP A 197 8.11 8.68 -15.04
C ASP A 197 6.99 9.15 -14.12
N TRP A 198 6.29 8.22 -13.45
CA TRP A 198 5.26 8.57 -12.46
C TRP A 198 5.85 9.24 -11.21
N MET A 199 7.01 8.77 -10.77
CA MET A 199 7.71 9.30 -9.60
C MET A 199 8.28 10.69 -9.83
N ARG A 200 8.75 10.99 -11.05
CA ARG A 200 9.24 12.32 -11.45
C ARG A 200 8.15 13.39 -11.31
N ASP A 201 6.91 12.98 -11.56
CA ASP A 201 5.76 13.86 -11.57
C ASP A 201 5.08 13.97 -10.20
N ALA A 202 5.50 13.19 -9.20
CA ALA A 202 4.86 13.13 -7.89
C ALA A 202 5.38 14.19 -6.90
N ASP A 203 4.49 14.72 -6.06
CA ASP A 203 4.86 15.56 -4.92
C ASP A 203 5.24 14.72 -3.69
N CYS A 204 4.72 13.49 -3.61
CA CYS A 204 4.94 12.57 -2.51
C CYS A 204 5.22 11.16 -3.02
N LEU A 205 6.30 10.56 -2.54
CA LEU A 205 6.69 9.18 -2.81
C LEU A 205 6.56 8.36 -1.54
N LEU A 206 5.79 7.27 -1.61
CA LEU A 206 5.63 6.27 -0.55
C LEU A 206 6.12 4.94 -1.09
N LEU A 207 7.34 4.54 -0.75
CA LEU A 207 8.02 3.40 -1.37
C LEU A 207 8.52 2.45 -0.29
N ASP A 208 8.59 1.15 -0.59
CA ASP A 208 9.32 0.24 0.29
C ASP A 208 10.84 0.49 0.27
N GLY A 209 11.58 -0.21 1.13
CA GLY A 209 13.05 -0.31 1.06
C GLY A 209 13.49 -1.23 -0.10
N PRO A 210 14.77 -1.22 -0.52
CA PRO A 210 15.17 -2.06 -1.63
C PRO A 210 15.11 -3.51 -1.14
N GLN A 211 14.57 -4.40 -1.95
CA GLN A 211 14.42 -5.81 -1.59
C GLN A 211 15.68 -6.61 -1.90
N ALA A 212 15.74 -7.83 -1.35
CA ALA A 212 16.75 -8.81 -1.71
C ALA A 212 16.66 -9.13 -3.21
N GLU A 213 17.80 -9.50 -3.83
CA GLU A 213 17.78 -10.01 -5.20
C GLU A 213 16.98 -11.31 -5.27
N PRO A 214 16.26 -11.58 -6.38
CA PRO A 214 15.41 -12.78 -6.52
C PRO A 214 16.19 -14.09 -6.35
N ASP A 215 17.46 -14.11 -6.77
CA ASP A 215 18.34 -15.28 -6.72
C ASP A 215 18.86 -15.61 -5.30
N ASP A 216 18.74 -14.68 -4.35
CA ASP A 216 19.15 -14.89 -2.95
C ASP A 216 18.08 -14.38 -1.96
N PRO A 217 16.93 -15.07 -1.89
CA PRO A 217 15.82 -14.71 -1.02
C PRO A 217 16.24 -14.83 0.45
N GLY A 218 16.48 -13.68 1.08
CA GLY A 218 16.91 -13.56 2.48
C GLY A 218 18.22 -12.80 2.67
N GLN A 219 18.96 -12.53 1.59
CA GLN A 219 20.14 -11.68 1.63
C GLN A 219 19.78 -10.21 1.33
N ALA A 220 20.23 -9.29 2.19
CA ALA A 220 20.01 -7.87 1.97
C ALA A 220 20.54 -7.42 0.59
N PRO A 221 19.89 -6.44 -0.08
CA PRO A 221 20.44 -5.87 -1.30
C PRO A 221 21.89 -5.44 -1.11
N SER A 222 22.67 -5.56 -2.17
CA SER A 222 24.07 -5.14 -2.12
C SER A 222 24.16 -3.66 -1.70
N PRO A 223 25.17 -3.26 -0.91
CA PRO A 223 25.32 -1.87 -0.48
C PRO A 223 25.35 -0.87 -1.63
N GLY A 224 25.91 -1.26 -2.78
CA GLY A 224 25.95 -0.44 -3.99
C GLY A 224 24.57 -0.24 -4.62
N ALA A 225 23.76 -1.30 -4.73
CA ALA A 225 22.40 -1.20 -5.28
C ALA A 225 21.50 -0.32 -4.41
N ALA A 226 21.57 -0.49 -3.08
CA ALA A 226 20.80 0.34 -2.16
C ALA A 226 21.21 1.83 -2.20
N ALA A 227 22.51 2.12 -2.34
CA ALA A 227 23.00 3.49 -2.49
C ALA A 227 22.54 4.13 -3.81
N LEU A 228 22.71 3.43 -4.93
CA LEU A 228 22.25 3.89 -6.25
C LEU A 228 20.74 4.16 -6.27
N TRP A 229 19.97 3.34 -5.56
CA TRP A 229 18.54 3.53 -5.45
C TRP A 229 18.17 4.81 -4.68
N LEU A 230 18.82 5.04 -3.54
CA LEU A 230 18.62 6.28 -2.77
C LEU A 230 19.09 7.51 -3.57
N ASP A 231 20.22 7.42 -4.27
CA ASP A 231 20.74 8.50 -5.12
C ASP A 231 19.74 8.84 -6.23
N LEU A 232 19.17 7.84 -6.90
CA LEU A 232 18.13 8.03 -7.91
C LEU A 232 16.92 8.76 -7.30
N LEU A 233 16.44 8.30 -6.15
CA LEU A 233 15.32 8.93 -5.47
C LEU A 233 15.63 10.36 -5.01
N GLN A 234 16.86 10.68 -4.66
CA GLN A 234 17.28 12.05 -4.30
C GLN A 234 17.12 13.01 -5.48
N THR A 235 17.36 12.56 -6.71
CA THR A 235 17.21 13.39 -7.92
C THR A 235 15.76 13.80 -8.21
N LEU A 236 14.78 13.09 -7.66
CA LEU A 236 13.37 13.36 -7.91
C LEU A 236 12.87 14.62 -7.16
N PRO A 237 11.93 15.38 -7.75
CA PRO A 237 11.50 16.67 -7.19
C PRO A 237 10.52 16.56 -6.02
N ALA A 238 10.04 15.36 -5.69
CA ALA A 238 9.04 15.14 -4.66
C ALA A 238 9.43 15.77 -3.31
N ARG A 239 8.54 16.61 -2.76
CA ARG A 239 8.72 17.27 -1.45
C ARG A 239 8.71 16.29 -0.29
N HIS A 240 7.99 15.18 -0.42
CA HIS A 240 7.92 14.12 0.59
C HIS A 240 8.43 12.82 -0.03
N LYS A 241 9.46 12.24 0.57
CA LYS A 241 10.00 10.93 0.20
C LYS A 241 9.99 10.05 1.44
N VAL A 242 9.04 9.12 1.51
CA VAL A 242 8.80 8.30 2.69
C VAL A 242 9.05 6.84 2.36
N LEU A 243 9.93 6.23 3.14
CA LEU A 243 10.23 4.81 3.08
C LEU A 243 9.30 4.04 4.03
N LEU A 244 8.48 3.15 3.48
CA LEU A 244 7.53 2.29 4.19
C LEU A 244 8.25 1.19 4.99
N SER A 245 9.43 0.79 4.52
CA SER A 245 10.31 -0.13 5.23
C SER A 245 11.78 0.29 5.12
N HIS A 246 12.55 -0.07 6.14
CA HIS A 246 14.01 0.00 6.09
C HIS A 246 14.50 -1.33 5.54
N GLY A 247 15.24 -1.31 4.43
CA GLY A 247 16.03 -2.47 4.03
C GLY A 247 17.01 -2.86 5.16
N PRO A 248 17.59 -4.07 5.14
CA PRO A 248 18.27 -4.67 6.29
C PRO A 248 19.49 -3.91 6.86
N ARG A 249 19.92 -2.81 6.24
CA ARG A 249 21.16 -2.10 6.57
C ARG A 249 21.01 -0.60 6.82
N VAL A 250 19.82 -0.02 6.75
CA VAL A 250 19.66 1.38 7.16
C VAL A 250 19.58 1.43 8.69
N GLN A 251 20.73 1.27 9.33
CA GLN A 251 20.88 1.23 10.79
C GLN A 251 20.82 2.62 11.42
N ASP A 252 20.97 3.68 10.62
CA ASP A 252 20.99 5.05 11.11
C ASP A 252 19.86 5.88 10.50
N ARG A 253 18.83 6.19 11.32
CA ARG A 253 17.73 7.07 10.92
C ARG A 253 18.21 8.50 10.63
N SER A 254 19.33 8.91 11.21
CA SER A 254 19.88 10.26 11.02
C SER A 254 20.35 10.46 9.57
N SER A 255 21.06 9.49 9.01
CA SER A 255 21.57 9.56 7.64
C SER A 255 20.47 9.57 6.56
N LEU A 256 19.34 8.88 6.78
CA LEU A 256 18.19 8.99 5.87
C LEU A 256 17.58 10.40 5.85
N THR A 257 17.48 11.00 7.04
CA THR A 257 16.90 12.34 7.19
C THR A 257 17.80 13.37 6.53
N ASP A 258 19.12 13.24 6.69
CA ASP A 258 20.12 14.08 6.02
C ASP A 258 20.06 13.96 4.48
N CYS A 259 19.65 12.80 3.98
CA CYS A 259 19.41 12.53 2.56
C CYS A 259 18.01 12.94 2.07
N GLY A 260 17.19 13.58 2.92
CA GLY A 260 15.85 14.06 2.56
C GLY A 260 14.75 12.99 2.56
N PHE A 261 14.97 11.85 3.22
CA PHE A 261 13.99 10.77 3.36
C PHE A 261 13.43 10.71 4.78
N ALA A 262 12.14 10.41 4.89
CA ALA A 262 11.50 10.07 6.15
C ALA A 262 11.22 8.56 6.21
N LEU A 263 11.36 7.96 7.39
CA LEU A 263 10.93 6.58 7.62
C LEU A 263 9.49 6.58 8.14
N ALA A 264 8.65 5.76 7.53
CA ALA A 264 7.27 5.57 7.92
C ALA A 264 7.15 5.04 9.37
N TYR A 265 6.22 5.61 10.11
CA TYR A 265 5.84 5.16 11.44
C TYR A 265 4.31 5.16 11.56
N ASP A 266 3.79 4.31 12.43
CA ASP A 266 2.35 4.20 12.67
C ASP A 266 1.79 5.55 13.17
N GLY A 267 0.75 6.05 12.49
CA GLY A 267 0.14 7.35 12.76
C GLY A 267 0.84 8.54 12.09
N MET A 268 1.83 8.33 11.22
CA MET A 268 2.41 9.41 10.40
C MET A 268 1.32 10.02 9.50
N GLU A 269 1.15 11.33 9.55
CA GLU A 269 0.26 12.08 8.67
C GLU A 269 1.06 12.91 7.67
N ILE A 270 0.66 12.86 6.41
CA ILE A 270 1.23 13.64 5.32
C ILE A 270 0.09 14.45 4.72
N GLN A 271 0.23 15.78 4.77
CA GLN A 271 -0.70 16.69 4.14
C GLN A 271 -0.05 17.24 2.88
N LEU A 272 -0.71 16.97 1.77
CA LEU A 272 -0.38 17.58 0.51
C LEU A 272 -1.17 18.85 0.32
#